data_AF-A0A392N2N0-F1
#
_entry.id   AF-A0A392N2N0-F1
#
_cell.length_a   1.000
_cell.length_b   1.000
_cell.length_c   1.000
_cell.angle_alpha   90.00
_cell.angle_beta   90.00
_cell.angle_gamma   90.00
#
_symmetry.space_group_name_H-M   'P 1'
#
loop_
_entity.id
_entity.type
_entity.pdbx_description
1 polymer ?
#
loop_
_entity_poly.entity_id
_entity_poly.type
_entity_poly.pdbx_seq_one_letter_code
_entity_poly.pdbx_strand_id
1 'polypeptide(L)'
;DIGALHLIPKELSLKIVSKIEAGERFVVYVVIPMWPEGIPESASVQAILDWQRRTMEMMYSDIADAIKKKNIEAHPRDYLTFYCLGKRESKKDGEYTPPEEPAPNSDYHRAQKSRRFMIYVHSKMMIASKIVLNSNND
;
A
#
# COMPACT_ATOMS: atom_id res chain seq x y z
N ASP A 1 -1.45 23.93 -7.64
CA ASP A 1 -1.31 23.61 -6.21
C ASP A 1 -1.90 22.21 -5.98
N ILE A 2 -1.30 21.39 -5.13
CA ILE A 2 -1.65 19.96 -4.97
C ILE A 2 -2.72 19.77 -3.88
N GLY A 3 -2.87 20.72 -2.95
CA GLY A 3 -3.96 20.74 -1.96
C GLY A 3 -3.91 19.64 -0.87
N ALA A 4 -3.06 18.62 -1.01
CA ALA A 4 -2.86 17.56 -0.02
C ALA A 4 -1.88 17.98 1.08
N LEU A 5 -2.37 18.72 2.08
CA LEU A 5 -1.56 19.35 3.13
C LEU A 5 -1.44 18.52 4.43
N HIS A 6 -2.05 17.34 4.51
CA HIS A 6 -1.99 16.52 5.72
C HIS A 6 -0.56 15.98 5.96
N LEU A 7 -0.12 15.95 7.21
CA LEU A 7 1.27 15.68 7.55
C LEU A 7 1.59 14.20 7.79
N ILE A 8 0.59 13.30 7.82
CA ILE A 8 0.76 11.88 8.20
C ILE A 8 1.97 11.20 7.50
N PRO A 9 2.12 11.25 6.15
CA PRO A 9 3.25 10.60 5.50
C PRO A 9 4.60 11.21 5.90
N LYS A 10 4.65 12.54 6.05
CA LYS A 10 5.89 13.24 6.42
C LYS A 10 6.28 12.98 7.87
N GLU A 11 5.32 12.95 8.79
CA GLU A 11 5.57 12.60 10.19
C GLU A 11 6.07 11.15 10.34
N LEU A 12 5.54 10.21 9.55
CA LEU A 12 6.04 8.84 9.53
C LEU A 12 7.51 8.76 9.04
N SER A 13 7.84 9.42 7.93
CA SER A 13 9.23 9.41 7.43
C SER A 13 10.19 10.10 8.39
N LEU A 14 9.84 11.28 8.92
CA LEU A 14 10.66 11.99 9.91
C LEU A 14 10.82 11.19 11.21
N LYS A 15 9.78 10.47 11.65
CA LYS A 15 9.90 9.60 12.81
C LYS A 15 10.92 8.49 12.58
N ILE A 16 10.87 7.83 11.43
CA ILE A 16 11.87 6.82 11.05
C ILE A 16 13.28 7.42 11.03
N VAL A 17 13.46 8.58 10.35
CA VAL A 17 14.74 9.28 10.27
C VAL A 17 15.30 9.56 11.68
N SER A 18 14.47 10.09 12.59
CA SER A 18 14.90 10.37 13.97
C SER A 18 15.41 9.12 14.71
N LYS A 19 14.83 7.94 14.39
CA LYS A 19 15.21 6.66 15.01
C LYS A 19 16.48 6.08 14.40
N ILE A 20 16.65 6.22 13.08
CA ILE A 20 17.92 5.94 12.40
C ILE A 20 19.04 6.79 13.00
N GLU A 21 18.79 8.09 13.19
CA GLU A 21 19.78 9.00 13.74
C GLU A 21 20.17 8.68 15.18
N ALA A 22 19.21 8.21 15.99
CA ALA A 22 19.45 7.76 17.36
C ALA A 22 20.05 6.34 17.44
N GLY A 23 20.17 5.61 16.32
CA GLY A 23 20.59 4.21 16.33
C GLY A 23 19.56 3.26 16.97
N GLU A 24 18.30 3.67 17.01
CA GLU A 24 17.20 2.91 17.62
C GLU A 24 16.41 2.14 16.57
N ARG A 25 16.02 0.89 16.90
CA ARG A 25 15.17 0.09 16.03
C ARG A 25 13.75 0.67 15.97
N PHE A 26 13.29 0.99 14.76
CA PHE A 26 11.93 1.42 14.51
C PHE A 26 11.51 1.01 13.09
N VAL A 27 10.33 0.43 12.94
CA VAL A 27 9.83 -0.06 11.66
C VAL A 27 8.37 0.31 11.50
N VAL A 28 7.99 0.72 10.30
CA VAL A 28 6.62 1.06 9.90
C VAL A 28 6.16 0.11 8.80
N TYR A 29 4.97 -0.44 8.99
CA TYR A 29 4.30 -1.29 8.00
C TYR A 29 3.01 -0.62 7.57
N VAL A 30 2.82 -0.51 6.26
CA VAL A 30 1.63 0.11 5.67
C VAL A 30 0.92 -0.91 4.80
N VAL A 31 -0.36 -1.16 5.05
CA VAL A 31 -1.19 -2.05 4.23
C VAL A 31 -2.24 -1.20 3.53
N ILE A 32 -2.26 -1.26 2.20
CA ILE A 32 -3.14 -0.48 1.33
C ILE A 32 -3.79 -1.41 0.29
N PRO A 33 -4.93 -1.03 -0.31
CA PRO A 33 -5.48 -1.83 -1.40
C PRO A 33 -4.51 -1.86 -2.58
N MET A 34 -4.59 -2.89 -3.43
CA MET A 34 -3.73 -3.00 -4.61
C MET A 34 -3.99 -1.85 -5.59
N TRP A 35 -5.24 -1.42 -5.68
CA TRP A 35 -5.67 -0.14 -6.26
C TRP A 35 -6.95 0.33 -5.53
N PRO A 36 -7.27 1.64 -5.52
CA PRO A 36 -8.55 2.17 -5.04
C PRO A 36 -9.76 1.50 -5.69
N GLU A 37 -10.95 1.60 -5.08
CA GLU A 37 -12.15 1.01 -5.66
C GLU A 37 -12.47 1.67 -7.01
N GLY A 38 -12.80 0.84 -8.00
CA GLY A 38 -13.07 1.26 -9.38
C GLY A 38 -12.30 0.46 -10.42
N ILE A 39 -12.44 0.88 -11.68
CA ILE A 39 -11.69 0.32 -12.81
C ILE A 39 -10.24 0.81 -12.69
N PRO A 40 -9.24 -0.07 -12.60
CA PRO A 40 -7.83 0.32 -12.42
C PRO A 40 -7.34 1.33 -13.45
N GLU A 41 -7.82 1.22 -14.69
CA GLU A 41 -7.45 2.04 -15.84
C GLU A 41 -8.18 3.39 -15.88
N SER A 42 -9.13 3.65 -14.97
CA SER A 42 -9.85 4.91 -14.95
C SER A 42 -8.92 6.08 -14.57
N ALA A 43 -9.22 7.26 -15.10
CA ALA A 43 -8.43 8.47 -14.80
C ALA A 43 -8.39 8.78 -13.30
N SER A 44 -9.49 8.54 -12.58
CA SER A 44 -9.55 8.76 -11.13
C SER A 44 -8.64 7.81 -10.36
N VAL A 45 -8.66 6.50 -10.68
CA VAL A 45 -7.81 5.51 -10.02
C VAL A 45 -6.34 5.76 -10.34
N GLN A 46 -6.00 6.07 -11.60
CA GLN A 46 -4.64 6.39 -12.00
C GLN A 46 -4.10 7.65 -11.33
N ALA A 47 -4.92 8.70 -11.17
CA ALA A 47 -4.53 9.90 -10.44
C ALA A 47 -4.22 9.60 -8.97
N ILE A 48 -5.05 8.80 -8.30
CA ILE A 48 -4.80 8.39 -6.90
C ILE A 48 -3.52 7.55 -6.80
N LEU A 49 -3.28 6.63 -7.73
CA LEU A 49 -2.06 5.83 -7.77
C LEU A 49 -0.80 6.68 -7.99
N ASP A 50 -0.85 7.73 -8.81
CA ASP A 50 0.27 8.66 -8.96
C ASP A 50 0.54 9.44 -7.67
N TRP A 51 -0.51 9.91 -6.98
CA TRP A 51 -0.35 10.57 -5.68
C TRP A 51 0.25 9.64 -4.62
N GLN A 52 -0.21 8.40 -4.58
CA GLN A 52 0.33 7.38 -3.71
C GLN A 52 1.81 7.12 -4.02
N ARG A 53 2.17 6.98 -5.30
CA ARG A 53 3.55 6.77 -5.76
C ARG A 53 4.47 7.92 -5.33
N ARG A 54 4.07 9.18 -5.55
CA ARG A 54 4.84 10.37 -5.13
C ARG A 54 5.02 10.43 -3.62
N THR A 55 3.99 10.05 -2.87
CA THR A 55 4.05 10.00 -1.40
C THR A 55 5.06 8.95 -0.93
N MET A 56 5.00 7.74 -1.49
CA MET A 56 5.97 6.68 -1.20
C MET A 56 7.40 7.08 -1.57
N GLU A 57 7.58 7.72 -2.73
CA GLU A 57 8.87 8.21 -3.21
C GLU A 57 9.49 9.23 -2.24
N MET A 58 8.71 10.21 -1.77
CA MET A 58 9.15 11.19 -0.78
C MET A 58 9.58 10.53 0.54
N MET A 59 8.77 9.60 1.07
CA MET A 59 9.09 8.90 2.31
C MET A 59 10.35 8.03 2.19
N TYR A 60 10.49 7.27 1.10
CA TYR A 60 11.69 6.45 0.87
C TYR A 60 12.95 7.28 0.67
N SER A 61 12.84 8.45 0.04
CA SER A 61 13.97 9.37 -0.16
C SER A 61 14.50 9.90 1.17
N ASP A 62 13.61 10.36 2.06
CA ASP A 62 13.98 10.79 3.42
C ASP A 62 14.76 9.69 4.18
N ILE A 63 14.28 8.45 4.11
CA ILE A 63 14.87 7.30 4.80
C ILE A 63 16.22 6.91 4.20
N ALA A 64 16.31 6.86 2.86
CA ALA A 64 17.54 6.54 2.15
C ALA A 64 18.66 7.56 2.45
N ASP A 65 18.31 8.85 2.51
CA ASP A 65 19.24 9.91 2.87
C ASP A 65 19.74 9.76 4.31
N ALA A 66 18.87 9.41 5.26
CA ALA A 66 19.26 9.19 6.66
C ALA A 66 20.20 7.98 6.82
N ILE A 67 19.90 6.86 6.15
CA ILE A 67 20.76 5.66 6.09
C ILE A 67 22.14 6.05 5.57
N LYS A 68 22.21 6.77 4.44
CA LYS A 68 23.47 7.21 3.83
C LYS A 68 24.26 8.15 4.75
N LYS A 69 23.60 9.12 5.39
CA LYS A 69 24.23 10.07 6.32
C LYS A 69 24.80 9.38 7.57
N LYS A 70 24.13 8.34 8.07
CA LYS A 70 24.59 7.53 9.20
C LYS A 70 25.62 6.46 8.80
N ASN A 71 25.84 6.27 7.50
CA ASN A 71 26.75 5.29 6.94
C ASN A 71 26.48 3.87 7.47
N ILE A 72 25.20 3.49 7.53
CA ILE A 72 24.77 2.16 7.95
C ILE A 72 24.43 1.29 6.74
N GLU A 73 24.78 0.01 6.80
CA GLU A 73 24.44 -0.98 5.77
C GLU A 73 23.00 -1.47 6.01
N ALA A 74 22.03 -0.76 5.42
CA ALA A 74 20.61 -1.10 5.52
C ALA A 74 19.86 -0.72 4.24
N HIS A 75 18.75 -1.40 3.96
CA HIS A 75 17.84 -1.05 2.89
C HIS A 75 16.69 -0.18 3.45
N PRO A 76 16.18 0.85 2.74
CA PRO A 76 15.05 1.66 3.23
C PRO A 76 13.80 0.84 3.63
N ARG A 77 13.58 -0.29 2.94
CA ARG A 77 12.53 -1.27 3.26
C ARG A 77 12.67 -1.95 4.63
N ASP A 78 13.86 -1.95 5.23
CA ASP A 78 14.06 -2.46 6.59
C ASP A 78 13.39 -1.56 7.63
N TYR A 79 13.06 -0.31 7.26
CA TYR A 79 12.40 0.68 8.11
C TYR A 79 10.96 0.99 7.68
N LEU A 80 10.65 0.96 6.39
CA LEU A 80 9.31 1.23 5.86
C LEU A 80 8.96 0.23 4.76
N THR A 81 7.92 -0.58 4.96
CA THR A 81 7.42 -1.47 3.90
C THR A 81 5.92 -1.30 3.66
N PHE A 82 5.55 -1.25 2.39
CA PHE A 82 4.16 -1.23 1.93
C PHE A 82 3.74 -2.60 1.43
N TYR A 83 2.52 -3.01 1.78
CA TYR A 83 1.90 -4.26 1.36
C TYR A 83 0.51 -4.00 0.78
N CYS A 84 0.05 -4.94 -0.04
CA CYS A 84 -1.36 -5.09 -0.40
C CYS A 84 -1.79 -6.54 -0.14
N LEU A 85 -3.10 -6.76 -0.07
CA LEU A 85 -3.67 -8.08 0.17
C LEU A 85 -4.24 -8.67 -1.12
N GLY A 86 -3.97 -9.95 -1.34
CA GLY A 86 -4.49 -10.70 -2.47
C GLY A 86 -4.86 -12.11 -2.06
N LYS A 87 -5.87 -12.66 -2.72
CA LYS A 87 -6.31 -14.05 -2.53
C LYS A 87 -6.23 -14.79 -3.85
N ARG A 88 -5.87 -16.08 -3.78
CA ARG A 88 -5.90 -17.01 -4.91
C ARG A 88 -6.44 -18.35 -4.46
N GLU A 89 -7.34 -18.95 -5.23
CA GLU A 89 -7.98 -20.23 -4.88
C GLU A 89 -7.97 -21.20 -6.08
N SER A 90 -7.56 -22.45 -5.86
CA SER A 90 -7.77 -23.49 -6.86
C SER A 90 -9.27 -23.74 -7.07
N LYS A 91 -9.67 -24.10 -8.29
CA LYS A 91 -11.04 -24.57 -8.55
C LYS A 91 -11.27 -25.88 -7.79
N LYS A 92 -12.43 -26.04 -7.16
CA LYS A 92 -12.80 -27.25 -6.41
C LYS A 92 -14.01 -27.93 -7.04
N ASP A 93 -14.12 -29.24 -6.84
CA ASP A 93 -15.30 -30.00 -7.25
C ASP A 93 -16.52 -29.53 -6.47
N GLY A 94 -17.66 -29.38 -7.16
CA GLY A 94 -18.89 -28.84 -6.57
C GLY A 94 -18.90 -27.32 -6.36
N GLU A 95 -17.87 -26.59 -6.79
CA GLU A 95 -17.91 -25.12 -6.80
C GLU A 95 -18.97 -24.59 -7.78
N TYR A 96 -19.61 -23.48 -7.42
CA TYR A 96 -20.53 -22.75 -8.29
C TYR A 96 -19.92 -22.48 -9.67
N THR A 97 -20.69 -22.76 -10.72
CA THR A 97 -20.33 -22.43 -12.10
C THR A 97 -21.33 -21.39 -12.61
N PRO A 98 -20.89 -20.17 -12.95
CA PRO A 98 -21.78 -19.16 -13.49
C PRO A 98 -22.33 -19.58 -14.87
N PRO A 99 -23.59 -19.22 -15.19
CA PRO A 99 -24.22 -19.58 -16.46
C PRO A 99 -23.65 -18.81 -17.66
N GLU A 100 -23.04 -17.64 -17.41
CA GLU A 100 -22.43 -16.78 -18.43
C GLU A 100 -20.94 -16.60 -18.14
N GLU A 101 -20.15 -16.50 -19.21
CA GLU A 101 -18.72 -16.19 -19.13
C GLU A 101 -18.48 -14.69 -19.38
N PRO A 102 -17.49 -14.09 -18.71
CA PRO A 102 -17.09 -12.71 -18.99
C PRO A 102 -16.58 -12.57 -20.43
N ALA A 103 -16.72 -11.35 -20.98
CA ALA A 103 -16.24 -11.03 -22.32
C ALA A 103 -14.76 -11.46 -22.52
N PRO A 104 -14.41 -12.09 -23.66
CA PRO A 104 -13.05 -12.49 -23.96
C PRO A 104 -12.08 -11.30 -23.84
N ASN A 105 -10.85 -11.57 -23.38
CA ASN A 105 -9.80 -10.55 -23.21
C ASN A 105 -10.12 -9.39 -22.26
N SER A 106 -11.17 -9.48 -21.43
CA SER A 106 -11.44 -8.54 -20.34
C SER A 106 -10.60 -8.86 -19.08
N ASP A 107 -10.43 -7.87 -18.20
CA ASP A 107 -9.84 -8.09 -16.87
C ASP A 107 -10.66 -9.05 -16.03
N TYR A 108 -11.99 -9.01 -16.16
CA TYR A 108 -12.86 -9.96 -15.48
C TYR A 108 -12.56 -11.39 -15.93
N HIS A 109 -12.48 -11.64 -17.24
CA HIS A 109 -12.10 -12.95 -17.77
C HIS A 109 -10.70 -13.39 -17.30
N ARG A 110 -9.71 -12.49 -17.30
CA ARG A 110 -8.35 -12.79 -16.81
C ARG A 110 -8.32 -13.11 -15.31
N ALA A 111 -9.03 -12.34 -14.49
CA ALA A 111 -9.12 -12.56 -13.05
C ALA A 111 -9.82 -13.87 -12.72
N GLN A 112 -10.95 -14.16 -13.38
CA GLN A 112 -11.70 -15.40 -13.22
C GLN A 112 -10.85 -16.62 -13.60
N LYS A 113 -10.13 -16.58 -14.74
CA LYS A 113 -9.24 -17.68 -15.17
C LYS A 113 -8.02 -17.86 -14.27
N SER A 114 -7.40 -16.78 -13.82
CA SER A 114 -6.22 -16.86 -12.94
C SER A 114 -6.57 -17.17 -11.48
N ARG A 115 -7.86 -17.12 -11.15
CA ARG A 115 -8.45 -17.46 -9.85
C ARG A 115 -7.88 -16.62 -8.70
N ARG A 116 -7.55 -15.37 -8.99
CA ARG A 116 -6.96 -14.43 -8.04
C ARG A 116 -7.58 -13.06 -8.17
N PHE A 117 -7.71 -12.39 -7.04
CA PHE A 117 -8.11 -10.99 -6.98
C PHE A 117 -7.61 -10.37 -5.68
N MET A 118 -7.65 -9.04 -5.58
CA MET A 118 -7.27 -8.39 -4.33
C MET A 118 -8.28 -8.72 -3.22
N ILE A 119 -7.81 -8.76 -1.98
CA ILE A 119 -8.68 -8.54 -0.83
C ILE A 119 -8.70 -7.03 -0.63
N TYR A 120 -9.86 -6.41 -0.84
CA TYR A 120 -9.95 -4.95 -0.77
C TYR A 120 -9.77 -4.45 0.66
N VAL A 121 -8.74 -3.65 0.87
CA VAL A 121 -8.42 -3.06 2.19
C VAL A 121 -9.22 -1.77 2.34
N HIS A 122 -10.37 -1.87 3.00
CA HIS A 122 -11.22 -0.72 3.34
C HIS A 122 -11.00 -0.22 4.79
N SER A 123 -10.07 -0.83 5.52
CA SER A 123 -9.71 -0.45 6.89
C SER A 123 -9.15 0.96 6.95
N LYS A 124 -9.43 1.68 8.05
CA LYS A 124 -8.74 2.91 8.41
C LYS A 124 -8.29 2.82 9.86
N MET A 125 -7.13 2.23 10.05
CA MET A 125 -6.60 1.85 11.35
C MET A 125 -5.10 2.08 11.38
N MET A 126 -4.61 2.55 12.52
CA MET A 126 -3.20 2.65 12.85
C MET A 126 -2.96 2.02 14.22
N ILE A 127 -1.92 1.19 14.34
CA ILE A 127 -1.51 0.58 15.61
C ILE A 127 -0.09 1.05 15.93
N ALA A 128 0.10 1.69 17.07
CA ALA A 128 1.40 2.16 17.53
C ALA A 128 1.65 1.64 18.95
N SER A 129 2.51 0.63 19.09
CA SER A 129 3.08 -0.07 20.28
C SER A 129 2.23 -0.28 21.55
N LYS A 130 1.25 0.56 21.88
CA LYS A 130 0.21 0.41 22.92
C LYS A 130 -1.14 1.09 22.59
N ILE A 131 -1.35 1.69 21.41
CA ILE A 131 -2.56 2.46 21.07
C ILE A 131 -3.06 2.08 19.66
N VAL A 132 -4.37 1.88 19.53
CA VAL A 132 -5.09 1.75 18.26
C VAL A 132 -5.78 3.09 17.98
N LEU A 133 -5.49 3.70 16.84
CA LEU A 133 -6.17 4.90 16.33
C LEU A 133 -6.98 4.52 15.09
N ASN A 134 -8.27 4.86 15.07
CA ASN A 134 -9.13 4.80 13.88
C ASN A 134 -9.43 6.23 13.42
N SER A 135 -9.36 6.51 12.11
CA SER A 135 -9.74 7.82 11.56
C SER A 135 -10.23 7.73 10.12
N ASN A 136 -11.11 8.62 9.69
CA ASN A 136 -11.72 8.67 8.36
C ASN A 136 -10.72 9.09 7.26
N ASN A 137 -10.88 8.53 6.07
CA ASN A 137 -10.31 9.09 4.83
C ASN A 137 -11.37 10.03 4.25
N ASP A 138 -11.35 11.30 4.65
CA ASP A 138 -12.03 12.37 3.92
C ASP A 138 -11.00 13.18 3.13
#